data_AF-A0A937KF38-F1
#
_entry.id   AF-A0A937KF38-F1
#
_cell.length_a   1.000
_cell.length_b   1.000
_cell.length_c   1.000
_cell.angle_alpha   90.00
_cell.angle_beta   90.00
_cell.angle_gamma   90.00
#
_symmetry.space_group_name_H-M   'P 1'
#
loop_
_entity.id
_entity.type
_entity.pdbx_description
1 polymer ?
#
loop_
_entity_poly.entity_id
_entity_poly.type
_entity_poly.pdbx_seq_one_letter_code
_entity_poly.pdbx_strand_id
1 'polypeptide(L)'
;MLHSNGQSVYFNENPANHPVDFKPLNSSEVEFMANIKFMGIEELIDSLKMVHDFALYHTDLPLDTTEKLALFNLKILWEGLEGLVKN
;
A
#
# COMPACT_ATOMS: atom_id res chain seq x y z
N MET A 1 0.62 -36.76 19.55
CA MET A 1 1.20 -36.92 18.20
C MET A 1 1.30 -35.54 17.59
N LEU A 2 2.51 -35.02 17.41
CA LEU A 2 2.78 -33.74 16.76
C LEU A 2 2.81 -33.98 15.25
N HIS A 3 1.97 -33.29 14.49
CA HIS A 3 2.08 -33.23 13.04
C HIS A 3 2.66 -31.87 12.64
N SER A 4 3.91 -31.93 12.18
CA SER A 4 4.66 -30.89 11.48
C SER A 4 4.29 -30.89 9.99
N ASN A 5 4.28 -29.67 9.42
CA ASN A 5 4.65 -29.26 8.04
C ASN A 5 3.66 -28.16 7.58
N GLY A 6 4.05 -26.92 7.30
CA GLY A 6 5.34 -26.41 6.85
C GLY A 6 5.30 -26.21 5.33
N GLN A 7 4.78 -25.05 4.88
CA GLN A 7 5.14 -24.38 3.63
C GLN A 7 4.49 -22.99 3.59
N SER A 8 5.14 -22.04 4.26
CA SER A 8 5.06 -20.63 3.88
C SER A 8 5.71 -20.54 2.51
N VAL A 9 4.91 -20.28 1.46
CA VAL A 9 5.44 -19.97 0.14
C VAL A 9 6.11 -18.61 0.25
N TYR A 10 7.40 -18.63 0.56
CA TYR A 10 8.29 -17.51 0.34
C TYR A 10 8.26 -17.21 -1.16
N PHE A 11 7.90 -15.99 -1.53
CA PHE A 11 8.14 -15.46 -2.86
C PHE A 11 9.65 -15.41 -3.07
N ASN A 12 10.19 -16.48 -3.65
CA ASN A 12 11.53 -16.51 -4.21
C ASN A 12 11.45 -15.99 -5.64
N GLU A 13 11.35 -14.68 -5.79
CA GLU A 13 11.70 -14.00 -7.03
C GLU A 13 12.90 -13.09 -6.71
N ASN A 14 14.06 -13.63 -7.06
CA ASN A 14 15.33 -12.96 -7.38
C ASN A 14 15.38 -11.43 -7.09
N PRO A 15 16.35 -10.92 -6.28
CA PRO A 15 16.60 -9.49 -6.17
C PRO A 15 17.37 -9.04 -7.42
N ALA A 16 16.76 -9.18 -8.59
CA ALA A 16 17.20 -8.45 -9.76
C ALA A 16 16.92 -6.98 -9.44
N ASN A 17 18.00 -6.24 -9.22
CA ASN A 17 18.02 -4.78 -9.16
C ASN A 17 17.28 -4.21 -10.37
N HIS A 18 15.96 -4.09 -10.30
CA HIS A 18 15.24 -3.14 -11.13
C HIS A 18 15.73 -1.78 -10.62
N PRO A 19 16.45 -1.00 -11.44
CA PRO A 19 16.61 0.41 -11.13
C PRO A 19 15.18 0.91 -10.97
N VAL A 20 14.81 1.30 -9.76
CA VAL A 20 13.61 2.11 -9.57
C VAL A 20 13.92 3.36 -10.37
N ASP A 21 13.41 3.41 -11.59
CA ASP A 21 13.59 4.54 -12.47
C ASP A 21 12.79 5.66 -11.83
N PHE A 22 13.47 6.50 -11.05
CA PHE A 22 12.88 7.68 -10.45
C PHE A 22 12.64 8.68 -11.57
N LYS A 23 11.64 8.39 -12.39
CA LYS A 23 11.13 9.30 -13.39
C LYS A 23 10.71 10.56 -12.63
N PRO A 24 11.25 11.75 -12.98
CA PRO A 24 10.80 12.99 -12.40
C PRO A 24 9.28 13.12 -12.56
N LEU A 25 8.61 13.54 -11.50
CA LEU A 25 7.17 13.75 -11.53
C LEU A 25 6.83 14.74 -12.64
N ASN A 26 5.78 14.42 -13.40
CA ASN A 26 5.24 15.33 -14.38
C ASN A 26 4.46 16.46 -13.68
N SER A 27 4.14 17.52 -14.42
CA SER A 27 3.48 18.70 -13.84
C SER A 27 2.18 18.40 -13.10
N SER A 28 1.38 17.45 -13.59
CA SER A 28 0.11 17.09 -12.95
C SER A 28 0.31 16.31 -11.64
N GLU A 29 1.35 15.48 -11.57
CA GLU A 29 1.71 14.76 -10.34
C GLU A 29 2.22 15.71 -9.25
N VAL A 30 3.02 16.72 -9.64
CA VAL A 30 3.48 17.76 -8.70
C VAL A 30 2.30 18.60 -8.17
N GLU A 31 1.39 19.02 -9.03
CA GLU A 31 0.20 19.77 -8.65
C GLU A 31 -0.70 18.95 -7.72
N PHE A 32 -0.91 17.67 -8.04
CA PHE A 32 -1.64 16.75 -7.18
C PHE A 32 -1.00 16.64 -5.79
N MET A 33 0.32 16.50 -5.73
CA MET A 33 1.03 16.43 -4.45
C MET A 33 0.90 17.73 -3.64
N ALA A 34 0.94 18.89 -4.30
CA ALA A 34 0.72 20.18 -3.63
C ALA A 34 -0.70 20.29 -3.08
N ASN A 35 -1.71 19.84 -3.84
CA ASN A 35 -3.09 19.83 -3.41
C ASN A 35 -3.32 18.90 -2.21
N ILE A 36 -2.75 17.69 -2.22
CA ILE A 36 -2.86 16.78 -1.07
C ILE A 36 -2.20 17.38 0.17
N LYS A 37 -0.99 17.95 0.03
CA LYS A 37 -0.32 18.62 1.15
C LYS A 37 -1.14 19.78 1.72
N PHE A 38 -1.88 20.50 0.88
CA PHE A 38 -2.72 21.61 1.31
C PHE A 38 -4.08 21.18 1.90
N MET A 39 -4.72 20.15 1.34
CA MET A 39 -6.07 19.72 1.71
C MET A 39 -6.13 18.84 2.96
N GLY A 40 -5.00 18.24 3.37
CA GLY A 40 -4.93 17.36 4.54
C GLY A 40 -4.43 15.97 4.20
N ILE A 41 -3.11 15.86 4.04
CA ILE A 41 -2.45 14.57 3.75
C ILE A 41 -2.59 13.58 4.91
N GLU A 42 -2.66 14.07 6.16
CA GLU A 42 -2.87 13.26 7.35
C GLU A 42 -4.28 12.64 7.34
N GLU A 43 -5.30 13.45 7.04
CA GLU A 43 -6.69 13.00 6.93
C GLU A 43 -6.86 11.98 5.79
N LEU A 44 -6.15 12.16 4.68
CA LEU A 44 -6.13 11.18 3.59
C LEU A 44 -5.50 9.86 4.05
N ILE A 45 -4.34 9.90 4.71
CA ILE A 45 -3.67 8.71 5.24
C ILE A 45 -4.59 7.94 6.20
N ASP A 46 -5.23 8.65 7.14
CA ASP A 46 -6.13 8.04 8.11
C ASP A 46 -7.36 7.44 7.45
N SER A 47 -7.91 8.11 6.43
CA SER A 47 -9.02 7.58 5.62
C SER A 47 -8.63 6.29 4.91
N LEU A 48 -7.43 6.21 4.33
CA LEU A 48 -6.95 5.00 3.64
C LEU A 48 -6.77 3.83 4.60
N LYS A 49 -6.20 4.08 5.80
CA LYS A 49 -6.08 3.07 6.86
C LYS A 49 -7.45 2.57 7.32
N MET A 50 -8.40 3.47 7.51
CA MET A 50 -9.76 3.11 7.93
C MET A 50 -10.44 2.22 6.90
N VAL A 51 -10.36 2.54 5.61
CA VAL A 51 -10.94 1.71 4.53
C VAL A 51 -10.29 0.33 4.48
N HIS A 52 -8.97 0.26 4.64
CA HIS A 52 -8.25 -1.01 4.70
C HIS A 52 -8.73 -1.90 5.85
N ASP A 53 -8.76 -1.36 7.06
CA ASP A 53 -9.14 -2.12 8.25
C ASP A 53 -10.62 -2.51 8.21
N PHE A 54 -11.47 -1.64 7.66
CA PHE A 54 -12.86 -1.97 7.39
C PHE A 54 -13.00 -3.16 6.44
N ALA A 55 -12.29 -3.15 5.31
CA ALA A 55 -12.32 -4.25 4.36
C ALA A 55 -11.79 -5.57 4.96
N LEU A 56 -10.77 -5.49 5.82
CA LEU A 56 -10.10 -6.65 6.38
C LEU A 56 -10.85 -7.29 7.57
N TYR A 57 -11.46 -6.47 8.43
CA TYR A 57 -12.03 -6.92 9.71
C TYR A 57 -13.55 -6.85 9.79
N HIS A 58 -14.19 -6.04 8.94
CA HIS A 58 -15.62 -5.78 9.01
C HIS A 58 -16.39 -6.29 7.79
N THR A 59 -15.72 -6.99 6.87
CA THR A 59 -16.40 -7.69 5.77
C THR A 59 -16.64 -9.14 6.15
N ASP A 60 -17.88 -9.59 5.96
CA ASP A 60 -18.23 -11.01 6.06
C ASP A 60 -17.89 -11.78 4.77
N LEU A 61 -17.25 -11.10 3.80
CA LEU A 61 -16.93 -11.63 2.49
C LEU A 61 -15.48 -12.13 2.45
N PRO A 62 -15.23 -13.35 1.95
CA PRO A 62 -13.88 -13.84 1.78
C PRO A 62 -13.17 -13.06 0.66
N LEU A 63 -11.98 -12.53 0.98
CA LEU A 63 -11.18 -11.77 0.02
C LEU A 63 -10.47 -12.69 -0.97
N ASP A 64 -10.69 -12.45 -2.26
CA ASP A 64 -9.99 -13.08 -3.36
C ASP A 64 -8.59 -12.47 -3.59
N THR A 65 -7.89 -12.95 -4.63
CA THR A 65 -6.55 -12.45 -4.96
C THR A 65 -6.55 -10.99 -5.40
N THR A 66 -7.57 -10.56 -6.12
CA THR A 66 -7.71 -9.19 -6.63
C THR A 66 -7.91 -8.22 -5.47
N GLU A 67 -8.78 -8.57 -4.53
CA GLU A 67 -9.11 -7.78 -3.35
C GLU A 67 -7.92 -7.68 -2.40
N LYS A 68 -7.19 -8.80 -2.20
CA LYS A 68 -5.93 -8.80 -1.44
C LYS A 68 -4.87 -7.89 -2.06
N LEU A 69 -4.73 -7.92 -3.39
CA LEU A 69 -3.80 -7.05 -4.10
C LEU A 69 -4.20 -5.58 -3.97
N ALA A 70 -5.51 -5.28 -4.02
CA ALA A 70 -6.01 -3.93 -3.82
C ALA A 70 -5.69 -3.40 -2.42
N LEU A 71 -5.89 -4.21 -1.37
CA LEU A 71 -5.54 -3.84 0.01
C LEU A 71 -4.03 -3.66 0.19
N PHE A 72 -3.22 -4.49 -0.45
CA PHE A 72 -1.76 -4.35 -0.45
C PHE A 72 -1.31 -3.05 -1.14
N ASN A 73 -1.89 -2.71 -2.30
CA ASN A 73 -1.61 -1.46 -2.99
C ASN A 73 -2.05 -0.24 -2.18
N LEU A 74 -3.19 -0.34 -1.49
CA LEU A 74 -3.67 0.69 -0.57
C LEU A 74 -2.63 0.95 0.54
N LYS A 75 -2.04 -0.13 1.07
CA LYS A 75 -0.98 -0.06 2.08
C LYS A 75 0.26 0.65 1.59
N ILE A 76 0.76 0.26 0.41
CA ILE A 76 1.91 0.94 -0.21
C ILE A 76 1.63 2.43 -0.41
N LEU A 77 0.41 2.79 -0.81
CA LEU A 77 0.02 4.18 -1.04
C LEU A 77 0.12 5.01 0.24
N TRP A 78 -0.52 4.62 1.34
CA TRP A 78 -0.48 5.43 2.57
C TRP A 78 0.92 5.44 3.20
N GLU A 79 1.70 4.35 3.12
CA GLU A 79 3.09 4.32 3.61
C GLU A 79 3.97 5.28 2.79
N GLY A 80 3.74 5.34 1.48
CA GLY A 80 4.38 6.32 0.60
C GLY A 80 4.02 7.75 0.98
N LEU A 81 2.74 8.03 1.24
CA LEU A 81 2.28 9.35 1.70
C LEU A 81 2.87 9.73 3.06
N GLU A 82 2.93 8.80 4.03
CA GLU A 82 3.59 9.05 5.32
C GLU A 82 5.07 9.43 5.15
N GLY A 83 5.77 8.79 4.20
CA GLY A 83 7.15 9.14 3.87
C GLY A 83 7.29 10.57 3.30
N LEU A 84 6.26 11.09 2.64
CA LEU A 84 6.24 12.45 2.10
C LEU A 84 5.89 13.52 3.14
N VAL A 85 5.26 13.13 4.26
CA VAL A 85 4.97 14.01 5.41
C VAL A 85 6.19 14.15 6.33
N LYS A 86 6.94 13.06 6.51
CA LYS A 86 8.09 12.99 7.43
C LYS A 86 9.36 13.69 6.89
N ASN A 87 9.38 14.07 5.61
CA ASN A 87 10.50 14.75 4.92
C ASN A 87 10.17 16.21 4.61
#